data_AF-A0A5A8DY17-F1
#
_entry.id   AF-A0A5A8DY17-F1
#
_cell.length_a   1.000
_cell.length_b   1.000
_cell.length_c   1.000
_cell.angle_alpha   90.00
_cell.angle_beta   90.00
_cell.angle_gamma   90.00
#
_symmetry.space_group_name_H-M   'P 1'
#
loop_
_entity.id
_entity.type
_entity.pdbx_description
1 polymer ?
#
loop_
_entity_poly.entity_id
_entity_poly.type
_entity_poly.pdbx_seq_one_letter_code
_entity_poly.pdbx_strand_id
1 'polypeptide(L)' 'MTCSFHKFGDFFPGTGDIRHIGHAEGKHYAWNFPLRSGIDDLSYEHVFKPVVAKIMEVYQPTAVVCSAALTR' A
#
# COMPACT_ATOMS: atom_id res chain seq x y z
N MET A 1 4.97 10.61 -1.89
CA MET A 1 4.84 9.34 -1.14
C MET A 1 3.99 8.38 -1.97
N THR A 2 4.26 7.07 -1.91
CA THR A 2 3.40 6.03 -2.50
C THR A 2 2.92 5.07 -1.42
N CYS A 3 1.68 4.57 -1.55
CA CYS A 3 1.11 3.53 -0.71
C CYS A 3 0.41 2.52 -1.61
N SER A 4 0.76 1.23 -1.49
CA SER A 4 0.20 0.17 -2.33
C SER A 4 -0.23 -1.03 -1.50
N PHE A 5 -1.46 -1.46 -1.71
CA PHE A 5 -2.02 -2.71 -1.21
C PHE A 5 -2.12 -3.68 -2.38
N HIS A 6 -1.46 -4.83 -2.31
CA HIS A 6 -1.37 -5.74 -3.46
C HIS A 6 -1.11 -7.18 -3.05
N LYS A 7 -1.50 -8.14 -3.89
CA LYS A 7 -1.09 -9.53 -3.73
C LYS A 7 0.43 -9.63 -3.94
N PHE A 8 1.12 -10.35 -3.06
CA PHE A 8 2.58 -10.52 -3.11
C PHE A 8 3.01 -11.98 -2.91
N GLY A 9 4.14 -12.38 -3.50
CA GLY A 9 4.60 -13.77 -3.59
C GLY A 9 4.72 -14.20 -5.06
N ASP A 10 4.14 -15.35 -5.42
CA ASP A 10 4.04 -15.82 -6.80
C ASP A 10 2.98 -15.02 -7.61
N PHE A 11 3.22 -13.72 -7.76
CA PHE A 11 2.32 -12.81 -8.47
C PHE A 11 3.10 -11.71 -9.19
N PHE A 12 2.69 -11.39 -10.41
CA PHE A 12 3.27 -10.29 -11.18
C PHE A 12 2.98 -8.94 -10.48
N PRO A 13 3.92 -7.98 -10.42
CA PRO A 13 5.25 -7.96 -11.06
C PRO A 13 6.41 -8.53 -10.20
N GLY A 14 6.13 -9.12 -9.05
CA GLY A 14 7.18 -9.60 -8.13
C GLY A 14 7.88 -8.50 -7.31
N THR A 15 7.37 -7.27 -7.32
CA THR A 15 7.86 -6.15 -6.51
C THR A 15 6.84 -5.73 -5.46
N GLY A 16 7.27 -4.92 -4.48
CA GLY A 16 6.38 -4.44 -3.41
C GLY A 16 6.52 -5.24 -2.11
N ASP A 17 7.68 -5.85 -1.87
CA ASP A 17 7.99 -6.48 -0.59
C ASP A 17 7.88 -5.46 0.56
N ILE A 18 7.53 -5.91 1.76
CA ILE A 18 7.46 -5.07 2.96
C ILE A 18 8.76 -4.30 3.24
N ARG A 19 9.91 -4.82 2.79
CA ARG A 19 11.23 -4.19 2.92
C ARG A 19 11.49 -3.08 1.90
N HIS A 20 10.67 -2.95 0.85
CA HIS A 20 10.79 -1.91 -0.16
C HIS A 20 10.23 -0.59 0.36
N ILE A 21 11.04 0.14 1.13
CA ILE A 21 10.65 1.38 1.82
C ILE A 21 11.07 2.66 1.10
N GLY A 22 11.57 2.56 -0.14
CA GLY A 22 12.18 3.67 -0.88
C GLY A 22 13.69 3.77 -0.67
N HIS A 23 14.33 4.76 -1.31
CA HIS A 23 15.79 4.92 -1.33
C HIS A 23 16.19 6.39 -1.19
N ALA A 24 17.40 6.65 -0.68
CA ALA A 24 17.95 7.99 -0.44
C ALA A 24 16.95 8.89 0.31
N GLU A 25 16.69 10.10 -0.19
CA GLU A 25 15.71 11.03 0.39
C GLU A 25 14.28 10.50 0.36
N GLY A 26 13.98 9.52 -0.52
CA GLY A 26 12.69 8.84 -0.60
C GLY A 26 12.55 7.65 0.35
N LYS A 27 13.54 7.37 1.21
CA LYS A 27 13.43 6.31 2.23
C LYS A 27 12.31 6.66 3.22
N HIS A 28 11.47 5.67 3.53
CA HIS A 28 10.22 5.79 4.31
C HIS A 28 9.05 6.48 3.59
N TYR A 29 9.20 6.83 2.30
CA TYR A 29 8.12 7.43 1.49
C TYR A 29 7.48 6.45 0.49
N ALA A 30 7.85 5.17 0.52
CA ALA A 30 7.18 4.10 -0.21
C ALA A 30 6.65 3.06 0.78
N TRP A 31 5.33 2.91 0.84
CA TRP A 31 4.65 2.00 1.75
C TRP A 31 4.01 0.88 0.94
N ASN A 32 4.43 -0.35 1.21
CA ASN A 32 3.94 -1.53 0.50
C ASN A 32 3.32 -2.49 1.50
N PHE A 33 2.07 -2.87 1.24
CA PHE A 33 1.30 -3.79 2.06
C PHE A 33 1.07 -5.10 1.29
N PRO A 34 1.97 -6.09 1.41
CA PRO A 34 1.84 -7.37 0.74
C PRO A 34 0.70 -8.20 1.35
N LEU A 35 -0.28 -8.57 0.53
CA LEU A 35 -1.45 -9.36 0.89
C LEU A 35 -1.37 -10.77 0.30
N ARG A 36 -1.99 -11.74 0.99
CA ARG A 36 -2.21 -13.09 0.47
C ARG A 36 -3.53 -13.15 -0.31
N SER A 37 -3.68 -14.19 -1.12
CA SER A 37 -4.94 -14.46 -1.81
C SER A 37 -6.09 -14.73 -0.84
N GLY A 38 -7.31 -14.36 -1.24
CA GLY A 38 -8.54 -14.62 -0.48
C GLY A 38 -8.81 -13.63 0.65
N ILE A 39 -8.25 -12.42 0.60
CA ILE A 39 -8.66 -11.35 1.51
C ILE A 39 -10.12 -10.97 1.24
N ASP A 40 -10.90 -10.83 2.31
CA ASP A 40 -12.29 -10.36 2.24
C ASP A 40 -12.39 -8.86 2.57
N ASP A 41 -13.59 -8.31 2.38
CA ASP A 41 -13.85 -6.88 2.56
C ASP A 41 -13.57 -6.43 4.00
N LEU A 42 -13.95 -7.25 4.99
CA LEU A 42 -13.75 -6.93 6.41
C LEU A 42 -12.25 -6.88 6.77
N SER A 43 -11.47 -7.86 6.34
CA SER A 43 -10.02 -7.87 6.57
C SER A 43 -9.33 -6.74 5.84
N TYR A 44 -9.76 -6.42 4.61
CA TYR A 44 -9.21 -5.30 3.85
C TYR A 44 -9.51 -3.97 4.53
N GLU A 45 -10.75 -3.75 4.98
CA GLU A 45 -11.17 -2.53 5.69
C GLU A 45 -10.39 -2.32 6.99
N HIS A 46 -10.21 -3.39 7.79
CA HIS A 46 -9.47 -3.36 9.05
C HIS A 46 -8.01 -2.96 8.89
N VAL A 47 -7.41 -3.16 7.71
CA VAL A 47 -6.03 -2.76 7.44
C VAL A 47 -5.98 -1.41 6.73
N PHE A 48 -6.81 -1.21 5.70
CA PHE A 48 -6.78 -0.02 4.87
C PHE A 48 -7.04 1.26 5.66
N LYS A 49 -8.13 1.29 6.45
CA LYS A 49 -8.52 2.48 7.21
C LYS A 49 -7.44 2.98 8.17
N PRO A 50 -6.89 2.17 9.09
CA PRO A 50 -5.88 2.67 10.03
C PRO A 50 -4.57 3.05 9.35
N VAL A 51 -4.14 2.32 8.31
CA VAL A 51 -2.91 2.63 7.58
C VAL A 51 -3.03 3.97 6.86
N VAL A 52 -4.11 4.18 6.10
CA VAL A 52 -4.32 5.43 5.37
C VAL A 52 -4.53 6.59 6.33
N ALA A 53 -5.28 6.39 7.44
CA ALA A 53 -5.43 7.42 8.47
C ALA A 53 -4.08 7.87 9.03
N LYS A 54 -3.17 6.93 9.33
CA LYS A 54 -1.84 7.26 9.83
C LYS A 54 -0.98 7.97 8.78
N ILE A 55 -1.10 7.59 7.50
CA ILE A 55 -0.42 8.28 6.41
C ILE A 55 -0.91 9.74 6.30
N MET A 56 -2.22 9.98 6.36
CA MET A 56 -2.75 11.35 6.31
C MET A 56 -2.26 12.19 7.48
N GLU A 57 -2.22 11.62 8.69
CA GLU A 57 -1.74 12.28 9.91
C GLU A 57 -0.25 12.69 9.80
N VAL A 58 0.60 11.77 9.32
CA VAL A 58 2.07 11.95 9.33
C VAL A 58 2.57 12.66 8.09
N TYR A 59 2.08 12.29 6.91
CA TYR A 59 2.55 12.83 5.64
C TYR A 59 1.90 14.18 5.28
N GLN A 60 0.68 14.42 5.79
CA GLN A 60 -0.09 15.65 5.55
C GLN A 60 -0.12 16.08 4.06
N PRO A 61 -0.59 15.21 3.14
CA PRO A 61 -0.61 15.54 1.73
C PRO A 61 -1.61 16.67 1.43
N THR A 62 -1.26 17.56 0.52
CA THR A 62 -2.17 18.60 0.00
C THR A 62 -3.03 18.15 -1.17
N ALA A 63 -2.66 17.03 -1.80
CA ALA A 63 -3.39 16.41 -2.90
C ALA A 63 -3.24 14.89 -2.82
N VAL A 64 -4.28 14.16 -3.25
CA VAL A 64 -4.34 12.70 -3.23
C VAL A 64 -4.73 12.19 -4.61
N VAL A 65 -3.99 11.19 -5.11
CA VAL A 65 -4.35 10.44 -6.31
C VAL A 65 -4.65 9.01 -5.88
N CYS A 66 -5.85 8.51 -6.23
CA CYS A 66 -6.28 7.15 -5.93
C CYS A 66 -6.43 6.35 -7.23
N SER A 67 -5.77 5.20 -7.30
CA SER A 67 -5.94 4.24 -8.39
C SER A 67 -6.80 3.09 -7.90
N ALA A 68 -7.99 2.93 -8.49
CA ALA A 68 -8.90 1.82 -8.22
C ALA A 68 -8.91 0.91 -9.45
N ALA A 69 -8.09 -0.14 -9.43
CA ALA A 69 -8.06 -1.14 -10.48
C ALA A 69 -9.02 -2.29 -10.13
N LEU A 70 -9.92 -2.61 -11.05
CA LEU A 70 -10.69 -3.86 -11.02
C LEU A 70 -9.89 -4.89 -11.83
N THR A 71 -9.13 -5.75 -11.15
CA THR A 71 -8.53 -6.92 -11.79
C THR A 71 -9.65 -7.90 -12.13
N ARG A 72 -9.91 -8.11 -13.44
CA ARG A 72 -10.77 -9.16 -13.95
C ARG A 72 -10.08 -10.52 -13.90
#